data_AF-A0A523X6T3-F1
#
_entry.id   AF-A0A523X6T3-F1
#
_cell.length_a   1.000
_cell.length_b   1.000
_cell.length_c   1.000
_cell.angle_alpha   90.00
_cell.angle_beta   90.00
_cell.angle_gamma   90.00
#
_symmetry.space_group_name_H-M   'P 1'
#
loop_
_entity.id
_entity.type
_entity.pdbx_description
1 polymer ?
#
loop_
_entity_poly.entity_id
_entity_poly.type
_entity_poly.pdbx_seq_one_letter_code
_entity_poly.pdbx_strand_id
1 'polypeptide(L)'
;MAKLERKLSKGRPKATHGGFSFLVSGRLPAHRVSLQRYLSASRNGLIEDLGGEENLSTQELILIDRSVSILGVLRCIEEFCKERGVFKGDEIQPSLGKHYVSFNNSLKQILALLGLRKHDIDELTPLEYIKQYDAEKAQESGEKTTTQNLSQSEKGAQRASKSDILQGK
;
A
#
# COMPACT_ATOMS: atom_id res chain seq x y z
N MET A 1 -44.71 -33.75 -36.97
CA MET A 1 -43.37 -33.27 -36.58
C MET A 1 -43.53 -31.95 -35.81
N ALA A 2 -43.52 -31.99 -34.48
CA ALA A 2 -43.70 -30.79 -33.66
C ALA A 2 -42.42 -29.93 -33.69
N LYS A 3 -42.55 -28.65 -34.05
CA LYS A 3 -41.46 -27.68 -34.15
C LYS A 3 -41.05 -27.27 -32.73
N LEU A 4 -39.86 -27.67 -32.29
CA LEU A 4 -39.32 -27.31 -30.98
C LEU A 4 -38.84 -25.85 -31.04
N GLU A 5 -39.72 -24.90 -30.76
CA GLU A 5 -39.35 -23.50 -30.60
C GLU A 5 -38.51 -23.33 -29.32
N ARG A 6 -37.18 -23.37 -29.47
CA ARG A 6 -36.27 -22.93 -28.41
C ARG A 6 -36.49 -21.43 -28.20
N LYS A 7 -37.18 -21.08 -27.12
CA LYS A 7 -37.21 -19.70 -26.60
C LYS A 7 -35.76 -19.29 -26.27
N LEU A 8 -35.13 -18.51 -27.16
CA LEU A 8 -33.89 -17.81 -26.84
C LEU A 8 -34.14 -16.95 -25.59
N SER A 9 -33.34 -17.15 -24.54
CA SER A 9 -33.53 -16.38 -23.29
C SER A 9 -33.36 -14.90 -23.59
N LYS A 10 -34.46 -14.13 -23.44
CA LYS A 10 -34.44 -12.68 -23.51
C LYS A 10 -33.75 -12.13 -22.26
N GLY A 11 -32.43 -12.02 -22.30
CA GLY A 11 -31.66 -11.35 -21.26
C GLY A 11 -30.21 -11.77 -21.24
N ARG A 12 -29.31 -10.77 -21.22
CA ARG A 12 -27.90 -11.00 -20.90
C ARG A 12 -27.83 -11.61 -19.49
N PRO A 13 -27.08 -12.70 -19.26
CA PRO A 13 -26.98 -13.30 -17.94
C PRO A 13 -26.55 -12.24 -16.93
N LYS A 14 -27.29 -12.08 -15.83
CA LYS A 14 -26.85 -11.22 -14.73
C LYS A 14 -25.58 -11.82 -14.14
N ALA A 15 -24.52 -11.03 -14.02
CA ALA A 15 -23.31 -11.43 -13.33
C ALA A 15 -23.64 -11.74 -11.86
N THR A 16 -23.75 -13.02 -11.50
CA THR A 16 -24.08 -13.50 -10.15
C THR A 16 -22.83 -13.73 -9.29
N HIS A 17 -21.68 -14.06 -9.91
CA HIS A 17 -20.43 -14.36 -9.22
C HIS A 17 -19.39 -13.28 -9.49
N GLY A 18 -19.05 -12.44 -8.50
CA GLY A 18 -18.22 -11.25 -8.66
C GLY A 18 -16.90 -11.48 -9.42
N GLY A 19 -15.96 -12.23 -8.83
CA GLY A 19 -14.61 -12.38 -9.37
C GLY A 19 -14.55 -13.19 -10.68
N PHE A 20 -15.22 -14.35 -10.74
CA PHE A 20 -15.23 -15.18 -11.95
C PHE A 20 -15.98 -14.51 -13.12
N SER A 21 -17.14 -13.88 -12.86
CA SER A 21 -17.87 -13.15 -13.90
C SER A 21 -17.07 -11.95 -14.40
N PHE A 22 -16.31 -11.28 -13.53
CA PHE A 22 -15.44 -10.19 -13.94
C PHE A 22 -14.33 -10.65 -14.88
N LEU A 23 -13.64 -11.76 -14.55
CA LEU A 23 -12.60 -12.32 -15.42
C LEU A 23 -13.12 -12.72 -16.81
N VAL A 24 -14.31 -13.30 -16.88
CA VAL A 24 -14.85 -13.85 -18.14
C VAL A 24 -15.55 -12.80 -18.98
N SER A 25 -16.19 -11.81 -18.35
CA SER A 25 -17.08 -10.87 -19.06
C SER A 25 -16.72 -9.40 -18.89
N GLY A 26 -15.71 -9.07 -18.07
CA GLY A 26 -15.36 -7.70 -17.69
C GLY A 26 -16.44 -7.00 -16.85
N ARG A 27 -17.49 -7.73 -16.43
CA ARG A 27 -18.63 -7.14 -15.71
C ARG A 27 -18.64 -7.53 -14.25
N LEU A 28 -18.87 -6.52 -13.44
CA LEU A 28 -19.18 -6.67 -12.03
C LEU A 28 -20.70 -6.75 -11.81
N PRO A 29 -21.17 -7.41 -10.74
CA PRO A 29 -22.56 -7.34 -10.31
C PRO A 29 -23.00 -5.88 -10.10
N ALA A 30 -24.26 -5.58 -10.41
CA ALA A 30 -24.80 -4.21 -10.41
C ALA A 30 -24.69 -3.47 -9.06
N HIS A 31 -24.57 -4.19 -7.94
CA HIS A 31 -24.36 -3.58 -6.61
C HIS A 31 -22.91 -3.12 -6.37
N ARG A 32 -21.97 -3.43 -7.27
CA ARG A 32 -20.53 -3.10 -7.14
C ARG A 32 -20.09 -1.95 -8.06
N VAL A 33 -20.95 -0.96 -8.28
CA VAL A 33 -20.64 0.22 -9.12
C VAL A 33 -19.43 0.99 -8.60
N SER A 34 -19.27 1.10 -7.28
CA SER A 34 -18.11 1.74 -6.64
C SER A 34 -16.80 1.07 -7.07
N LEU A 35 -16.80 -0.27 -7.14
CA LEU A 35 -15.64 -1.02 -7.61
C LEU A 35 -15.36 -0.78 -9.09
N GLN A 36 -16.39 -0.68 -9.92
CA GLN A 36 -16.19 -0.33 -11.34
C GLN A 36 -15.54 1.06 -11.48
N ARG A 37 -16.01 2.07 -10.73
CA ARG A 37 -15.40 3.41 -10.72
C ARG A 37 -13.96 3.37 -10.25
N TYR A 38 -13.68 2.61 -9.20
CA TYR A 38 -12.32 2.41 -8.68
C TYR A 38 -11.41 1.81 -9.76
N LEU A 39 -11.84 0.74 -10.44
CA LEU A 39 -11.03 0.09 -11.47
C LEU A 39 -10.78 0.98 -12.68
N SER A 40 -11.79 1.76 -13.10
CA SER A 40 -11.60 2.78 -14.15
C SER A 40 -10.62 3.86 -13.73
N ALA A 41 -10.72 4.36 -12.49
CA ALA A 41 -9.79 5.33 -11.95
C ALA A 41 -8.36 4.76 -11.85
N SER A 42 -8.20 3.51 -11.42
CA SER A 42 -6.89 2.84 -11.39
C SER A 42 -6.29 2.69 -12.80
N ARG A 43 -7.10 2.34 -13.81
CA ARG A 43 -6.63 2.28 -15.19
C ARG A 43 -6.12 3.65 -15.66
N ASN A 44 -6.91 4.69 -15.46
CA ASN A 44 -6.56 6.03 -15.91
C ASN A 44 -5.33 6.57 -15.17
N GLY A 45 -5.25 6.34 -13.84
CA GLY A 45 -4.09 6.70 -13.05
C GLY A 45 -2.81 6.02 -13.55
N LEU A 46 -2.85 4.72 -13.88
CA LEU A 46 -1.70 4.02 -14.47
C LEU A 46 -1.27 4.60 -15.82
N ILE A 47 -2.23 5.04 -16.64
CA ILE A 47 -1.94 5.68 -17.93
C ILE A 47 -1.29 7.06 -17.71
N GLU A 48 -1.84 7.84 -16.78
CA GLU A 48 -1.30 9.16 -16.41
C GLU A 48 0.11 9.04 -15.82
N ASP A 49 0.35 8.07 -14.92
CA ASP A 49 1.65 7.80 -14.31
C ASP A 49 2.73 7.43 -15.34
N LEU A 50 2.32 6.85 -16.47
CA LEU A 50 3.20 6.48 -17.59
C LEU A 50 3.29 7.57 -18.67
N GLY A 51 2.69 8.74 -18.43
CA GLY A 51 2.82 9.91 -19.29
C GLY A 51 1.70 10.11 -20.30
N GLY A 52 0.57 9.40 -20.21
CA GLY A 52 -0.57 9.56 -21.12
C GLY A 52 -0.68 8.46 -22.18
N GLU A 53 -1.88 8.27 -22.74
CA GLU A 53 -2.21 7.14 -23.62
C GLU A 53 -1.43 7.15 -24.94
N GLU A 54 -1.10 8.34 -25.44
CA GLU A 54 -0.31 8.55 -26.65
C GLU A 54 1.15 8.11 -26.52
N ASN A 55 1.66 7.98 -25.28
CA ASN A 55 3.03 7.58 -24.98
C ASN A 55 3.18 6.09 -24.70
N LEU A 56 2.06 5.33 -24.72
CA LEU A 56 2.04 3.91 -24.43
C LEU A 56 2.22 3.06 -25.68
N SER A 57 3.12 2.09 -25.60
CA SER A 57 3.15 0.97 -26.52
C SER A 57 1.93 0.06 -26.33
N THR A 58 1.60 -0.72 -27.36
CA THR A 58 0.56 -1.74 -27.26
C THR A 58 0.83 -2.76 -26.15
N GLN A 59 2.10 -3.07 -25.89
CA GLN A 59 2.48 -4.02 -24.84
C GLN A 59 2.15 -3.46 -23.44
N GLU A 60 2.43 -2.18 -23.21
CA GLU A 60 2.10 -1.52 -21.94
C GLU A 60 0.59 -1.41 -21.73
N LEU A 61 -0.17 -1.08 -22.78
CA LEU A 61 -1.64 -1.10 -22.75
C LEU A 61 -2.19 -2.48 -22.34
N ILE A 62 -1.66 -3.56 -22.91
CA ILE A 62 -2.05 -4.94 -22.53
C ILE A 62 -1.73 -5.21 -21.06
N LEU A 63 -0.56 -4.78 -20.57
CA LEU A 63 -0.15 -4.95 -19.18
C LEU A 63 -1.07 -4.17 -18.22
N ILE A 64 -1.44 -2.93 -18.57
CA ILE A 64 -2.39 -2.11 -17.81
C ILE A 64 -3.76 -2.78 -17.76
N ASP A 65 -4.32 -3.19 -18.90
CA ASP A 65 -5.64 -3.84 -18.93
C ASP A 65 -5.63 -5.16 -18.13
N ARG A 66 -4.50 -5.88 -18.17
CA ARG A 66 -4.33 -7.10 -17.38
C ARG A 66 -4.19 -6.82 -15.88
N SER A 67 -3.49 -5.76 -15.49
CA SER A 67 -3.33 -5.37 -14.08
C SER A 67 -4.68 -4.99 -13.48
N VAL A 68 -5.50 -4.21 -14.21
CA VAL A 68 -6.86 -3.83 -13.81
C VAL A 68 -7.77 -5.06 -13.68
N SER A 69 -7.65 -6.03 -14.59
CA SER A 69 -8.38 -7.28 -14.53
C SER A 69 -8.06 -8.09 -13.26
N ILE A 70 -6.77 -8.20 -12.92
CA ILE A 70 -6.31 -8.90 -11.71
C ILE A 70 -6.75 -8.14 -10.45
N LEU A 71 -6.59 -6.83 -10.43
CA LEU A 71 -7.03 -5.97 -9.33
C LEU A 71 -8.52 -6.11 -9.06
N GLY A 72 -9.36 -6.17 -10.10
CA GLY A 72 -10.80 -6.37 -9.93
C GLY A 72 -11.17 -7.72 -9.30
N VAL A 73 -10.42 -8.78 -9.59
CA VAL A 73 -10.59 -10.08 -8.91
C VAL A 73 -10.23 -9.98 -7.44
N LEU A 74 -9.08 -9.38 -7.12
CA LEU A 74 -8.62 -9.18 -5.74
C LEU A 74 -9.66 -8.40 -4.93
N ARG A 75 -10.12 -7.27 -5.46
CA ARG A 75 -11.19 -6.48 -4.83
C ARG A 75 -12.48 -7.25 -4.67
N CYS A 76 -12.84 -8.10 -5.62
CA CYS A 76 -14.03 -8.94 -5.48
C CYS A 76 -13.92 -9.93 -4.32
N ILE A 77 -12.73 -10.50 -4.11
CA ILE A 77 -12.40 -11.40 -3.00
C ILE A 77 -12.44 -10.61 -1.68
N GLU A 78 -11.81 -9.44 -1.64
CA GLU A 78 -11.78 -8.55 -0.47
C GLU A 78 -13.19 -8.15 -0.03
N GLU A 79 -14.05 -7.71 -0.95
CA GLU A 79 -15.45 -7.37 -0.63
C GLU A 79 -16.22 -8.58 -0.13
N PHE A 80 -16.01 -9.76 -0.72
CA PHE A 80 -16.62 -11.00 -0.24
C PHE A 80 -16.19 -11.33 1.21
N CYS A 81 -14.91 -11.17 1.52
CA CYS A 81 -14.38 -11.39 2.87
C CYS A 81 -14.80 -10.30 3.86
N LYS A 82 -15.00 -9.06 3.40
CA LYS A 82 -15.55 -7.97 4.20
C LYS A 82 -17.00 -8.25 4.61
N GLU A 83 -17.80 -8.81 3.70
CA GLU A 83 -19.21 -9.15 3.96
C GLU A 83 -19.35 -10.40 4.85
N ARG A 84 -18.46 -11.39 4.72
CA ARG A 84 -18.64 -12.73 5.32
C ARG A 84 -17.60 -13.13 6.36
N GLY A 85 -16.63 -12.26 6.63
CA GLY A 85 -15.47 -12.55 7.45
C GLY A 85 -14.36 -13.27 6.69
N VAL A 86 -13.14 -13.16 7.22
CA VAL A 86 -11.91 -13.76 6.69
C VAL A 86 -11.84 -15.26 6.97
N PHE A 87 -12.49 -15.71 8.05
CA PHE A 87 -12.55 -17.11 8.47
C PHE A 87 -13.94 -17.69 8.24
N LYS A 88 -13.97 -18.98 7.96
CA LYS A 88 -15.18 -19.80 7.90
C LYS A 88 -15.01 -20.97 8.87
N GLY A 89 -15.39 -20.75 10.14
CA GLY A 89 -14.98 -21.65 11.23
C GLY A 89 -13.50 -21.44 11.55
N ASP A 90 -12.74 -22.53 11.62
CA ASP A 90 -11.30 -22.50 11.94
C ASP A 90 -10.40 -22.35 10.70
N GLU A 91 -10.99 -22.35 9.49
CA GLU A 91 -10.26 -22.25 8.23
C GLU A 91 -10.39 -20.86 7.60
N ILE A 92 -9.35 -20.42 6.89
CA ILE A 92 -9.41 -19.21 6.07
C ILE A 92 -10.39 -19.42 4.91
N GLN A 93 -11.11 -18.36 4.50
CA GLN A 93 -11.99 -18.43 3.34
C GLN A 93 -11.22 -18.98 2.12
N PRO A 94 -11.75 -19.99 1.39
CA PRO A 94 -11.05 -20.59 0.25
C PRO A 94 -10.65 -19.57 -0.84
N SER A 95 -11.40 -18.48 -0.96
CA SER A 95 -11.10 -17.36 -1.87
C SER A 95 -9.79 -16.65 -1.55
N LEU A 96 -9.33 -16.69 -0.30
CA LEU A 96 -8.04 -16.15 0.17
C LEU A 96 -6.90 -17.18 0.13
N GLY A 97 -7.17 -18.39 -0.36
CA GLY A 97 -6.16 -19.44 -0.50
C GLY A 97 -5.14 -19.14 -1.61
N LYS A 98 -4.63 -20.20 -2.25
CA LYS A 98 -3.52 -20.13 -3.22
C LYS A 98 -3.71 -19.08 -4.32
N HIS A 99 -4.93 -18.93 -4.82
CA HIS A 99 -5.21 -18.01 -5.94
C HIS A 99 -5.06 -16.54 -5.55
N TYR A 100 -5.45 -16.15 -4.33
CA TYR A 100 -5.34 -14.75 -3.89
C TYR A 100 -3.88 -14.29 -3.82
N VAL A 101 -3.01 -15.13 -3.24
CA VAL A 101 -1.57 -14.86 -3.18
C VAL A 101 -0.96 -14.84 -4.59
N SER A 102 -1.35 -15.78 -5.45
CA SER A 102 -0.88 -15.82 -6.84
C SER A 102 -1.28 -14.56 -7.61
N PHE A 103 -2.52 -14.10 -7.50
CA PHE A 103 -2.99 -12.88 -8.18
C PHE A 103 -2.26 -11.64 -7.67
N ASN A 104 -2.04 -11.52 -6.36
CA ASN A 104 -1.23 -10.43 -5.79
C ASN A 104 0.20 -10.41 -6.35
N ASN A 105 0.84 -11.57 -6.43
CA ASN A 105 2.19 -11.67 -6.97
C ASN A 105 2.24 -11.34 -8.47
N SER A 106 1.28 -11.82 -9.25
CA SER A 106 1.17 -11.46 -10.67
C SER A 106 0.93 -9.96 -10.86
N LEU A 107 0.11 -9.32 -10.02
CA LEU A 107 -0.10 -7.88 -10.09
C LEU A 107 1.20 -7.11 -9.80
N LYS A 108 1.93 -7.49 -8.75
CA LYS A 108 3.24 -6.90 -8.43
C LYS A 108 4.23 -7.03 -9.60
N GLN A 109 4.31 -8.21 -10.22
CA GLN A 109 5.19 -8.44 -11.37
C GLN A 109 4.82 -7.55 -12.57
N ILE A 110 3.53 -7.42 -12.88
CA ILE A 110 3.07 -6.55 -13.98
C ILE A 110 3.43 -5.09 -13.70
N LEU A 111 3.18 -4.59 -12.49
CA LEU A 111 3.52 -3.22 -12.12
C LEU A 111 5.04 -2.96 -12.19
N ALA A 112 5.84 -3.95 -11.78
CA ALA A 112 7.30 -3.86 -11.91
C ALA A 112 7.77 -3.84 -13.38
N LEU A 113 7.09 -4.60 -14.27
CA LEU A 113 7.37 -4.59 -15.71
C LEU A 113 7.00 -3.27 -16.38
N LEU A 114 5.96 -2.58 -15.89
CA LEU A 114 5.60 -1.23 -16.33
C LEU A 114 6.60 -0.16 -15.86
N GLY A 115 7.66 -0.53 -15.13
CA GLY A 115 8.64 0.44 -14.63
C GLY A 115 8.12 1.31 -13.48
N LEU A 116 6.90 1.05 -12.99
CA LEU A 116 6.34 1.69 -11.81
C LEU A 116 7.03 1.13 -10.56
N ARG A 117 8.26 1.55 -10.34
CA ARG A 117 8.91 1.42 -9.03
C ARG A 117 8.43 2.58 -8.18
N LYS A 118 8.20 2.29 -6.89
CA LYS A 118 8.20 3.30 -5.83
C LYS A 118 9.31 4.30 -6.19
N HIS A 119 9.01 5.61 -6.19
CA HIS A 119 10.04 6.60 -5.86
C HIS A 119 10.92 5.95 -4.80
N ASP A 120 12.23 5.91 -5.02
CA ASP A 120 13.18 5.47 -4.01
C ASP A 120 12.81 6.24 -2.74
N ILE A 121 12.02 5.61 -1.87
CA ILE A 121 12.10 5.92 -0.47
C ILE A 121 13.52 5.48 -0.22
N ASP A 122 14.38 6.44 0.13
CA ASP A 122 15.69 6.16 0.68
C ASP A 122 15.47 5.25 1.90
N GLU A 123 15.22 3.97 1.66
CA GLU A 123 15.23 2.92 2.64
C GLU A 123 16.70 2.82 2.98
N LEU A 124 17.11 3.59 3.99
CA LEU A 124 18.43 3.51 4.57
C LEU A 124 18.76 2.04 4.70
N THR A 125 19.84 1.63 4.04
CA THR A 125 20.34 0.28 4.19
C THR A 125 20.55 0.04 5.69
N PRO A 126 20.44 -1.20 6.20
CA PRO A 126 20.64 -1.48 7.62
C PRO A 126 21.95 -0.88 8.19
N LEU A 127 22.98 -0.75 7.36
CA LEU A 127 24.24 -0.08 7.70
C LEU A 127 24.13 1.43 7.83
N GLU A 128 23.37 2.09 6.97
CA GLU A 128 23.11 3.53 7.08
C GLU A 128 22.22 3.83 8.28
N TYR A 129 21.24 2.96 8.57
CA TYR A 129 20.40 3.09 9.76
C TYR A 129 21.23 3.05 11.05
N ILE A 130 22.19 2.13 11.13
CA ILE A 130 23.13 2.06 12.26
C ILE A 130 23.96 3.34 12.37
N LYS A 131 24.50 3.84 11.25
CA LYS A 131 25.27 5.10 11.25
C LYS A 131 24.45 6.30 11.71
N GLN A 132 23.19 6.39 11.29
CA GLN A 132 22.30 7.48 11.68
C GLN A 132 21.92 7.36 13.17
N TYR A 133 21.62 6.15 13.64
CA TYR A 133 21.33 5.87 15.04
C TYR A 133 22.54 6.19 15.96
N ASP A 134 23.75 5.83 15.54
CA ASP A 134 24.99 6.15 16.28
C ASP A 134 25.27 7.66 16.29
N ALA A 135 24.98 8.36 15.19
CA ALA A 135 25.11 9.82 15.09
C ALA A 135 24.11 10.56 16.00
N GLU A 136 22.86 10.10 16.06
CA GLU A 136 21.81 10.64 16.94
C GLU A 136 22.17 10.40 18.42
N LYS A 137 22.66 9.20 18.76
CA LYS A 137 23.20 8.87 20.09
C LYS A 137 24.40 9.74 20.49
N ALA A 138 25.29 10.05 19.55
CA ALA A 138 26.45 10.92 19.79
C ALA A 138 26.02 12.38 20.02
N GLN A 139 25.00 12.86 19.32
CA GLN A 139 24.44 14.19 19.53
C GLN A 139 23.71 14.30 20.88
N GLU A 140 22.90 13.32 21.25
CA GLU A 140 22.20 13.30 22.55
C GLU A 140 23.16 13.20 23.75
N SER A 141 24.32 12.55 23.57
CA SER A 141 25.35 12.44 24.62
C SER A 141 26.26 13.67 24.70
N GLY A 142 26.52 14.34 23.56
CA GLY A 142 27.20 15.63 23.51
C GLY A 142 26.37 16.76 24.16
N GLU A 143 25.06 16.77 23.93
CA GLU A 143 24.17 17.81 24.47
C GLU A 143 24.01 17.68 26.00
N LYS A 144 23.90 16.44 26.52
CA LYS A 144 23.85 16.18 27.97
C LYS A 144 25.15 16.55 28.72
N THR A 145 26.30 16.43 28.06
CA THR A 145 27.60 16.78 28.68
C THR A 145 27.78 18.30 28.78
N THR A 146 27.28 19.05 27.81
CA THR A 146 27.32 20.53 27.84
C THR A 146 26.35 21.11 28.87
N THR A 147 25.12 20.59 29.00
CA THR A 147 24.16 21.12 29.99
C THR A 147 24.55 20.80 31.44
N GLN A 148 25.17 19.65 31.70
CA GLN A 148 25.64 19.32 33.06
C GLN A 148 26.85 20.16 33.49
N ASN A 149 27.79 20.45 32.59
CA ASN A 149 28.95 21.28 32.92
C ASN A 149 28.61 22.76 33.17
N LEU A 150 27.62 23.34 32.45
CA LEU A 150 27.15 24.70 32.78
C LEU A 150 26.51 24.75 34.18
N SER A 151 25.66 23.77 34.53
CA SER A 151 24.95 23.75 35.83
C SER A 151 25.86 23.57 37.06
N GLN A 152 27.04 22.96 36.89
CA GLN A 152 28.03 22.83 37.97
C GLN A 152 28.94 24.06 38.10
N SER A 153 29.22 24.77 36.99
CA SER A 153 30.00 26.01 37.01
C SER A 153 29.27 27.16 37.73
N GLU A 154 27.94 27.26 37.60
CA GLU A 154 27.14 28.29 38.27
C GLU A 154 27.00 28.09 39.78
N LYS A 155 26.94 26.82 40.24
CA LYS A 155 26.92 26.49 41.68
C LYS A 155 28.26 26.69 42.37
N GLY A 156 29.37 26.57 41.64
CA GLY A 156 30.72 26.89 42.13
C GLY A 156 30.92 28.40 42.33
N ALA A 157 30.46 29.21 41.37
CA ALA A 157 30.59 30.68 41.42
C ALA A 157 29.76 31.31 42.56
N GLN A 158 28.58 30.78 42.87
CA GLN A 158 27.74 31.30 43.97
C GLN A 158 28.29 30.98 45.38
N ARG A 159 29.10 29.92 45.54
CA ARG A 159 29.73 29.60 46.84
C ARG A 159 30.97 30.46 47.12
N ALA A 160 31.74 30.84 46.10
CA ALA A 160 32.91 31.72 46.26
C ALA A 160 32.51 33.16 46.63
N SER A 161 31.40 33.69 46.10
CA SER A 161 30.96 35.06 46.43
C SER A 161 30.42 35.24 47.86
N LYS A 162 30.05 34.15 48.56
CA LYS A 162 29.56 34.20 49.94
C LYS A 162 30.66 34.05 51.01
N SER A 163 31.83 33.51 50.66
CA SER A 163 32.96 33.40 51.61
C SER A 163 33.73 34.72 51.77
N ASP A 164 33.74 35.59 50.76
CA ASP A 164 34.52 36.83 50.79
C ASP A 164 33.81 38.02 51.46
N ILE A 165 32.55 37.86 51.87
CA ILE A 165 31.77 38.90 52.58
C ILE A 165 31.90 38.77 54.13
N LEU A 166 32.51 37.69 54.64
CA LEU A 166 32.57 37.40 56.08
C LEU A 166 33.97 37.56 56.73
N GLN A 167 34.95 38.14 56.04
CA GLN A 167 36.28 38.46 56.61
C GLN A 167 36.68 39.94 56.49
N GLY A 168 35.69 40.85 56.59
CA GLY A 168 35.93 42.29 56.65
C GLY A 168 35.19 42.96 57.81
N LYS A 169 35.68 42.74 59.04
CA LYS A 169 35.48 43.62 60.20
C LYS A 169 36.75 43.60 61.04
#